data_AF-A0A4Q5H880-F1
#
_entry.id   AF-A0A4Q5H880-F1
#
_cell.length_a   1.000
_cell.length_b   1.000
_cell.length_c   1.000
_cell.angle_alpha   90.00
_cell.angle_beta   90.00
_cell.angle_gamma   90.00
#
_symmetry.space_group_name_H-M   'P 1'
#
loop_
_entity.id
_entity.type
_entity.pdbx_description
1 polymer ?
#
loop_
_entity_poly.entity_id
_entity_poly.type
_entity_poly.pdbx_seq_one_letter_code
_entity_poly.pdbx_strand_id
1 'polypeptide(L)'
;MELYKIRNRENLRFILTVQYINVFIAVLLFIINSIESVFSYVFFSYYLILSFVYITFLSVRIFALFSAFNLFLLGYFIFQVSALFVSLDTLLERNLMNTFFMFSEEQINITLCSNLVILHSMFLGCLSSVLYLPVKNNKISSSILNSDRLQKWGYFIFCFFLPFTLFKFFMEIKLVLTEGYYAYYTSSLSIPFFISISRFFFEFGFFIFLSSLPSKKKFLSVSKIYLLVISLFFLIGVRNRAVLSFLFVLWFYYRFYANKPPKLIFMLSVAVVCIVILLLVQLFRQSGVFLLDDNRSIFNYFFYAQSTNFYILPLLQYYNLQSDIPFVFAPIFNLDTGYYDANGMSNLLGNAVAYNISVEGFREGHGLGSSFIAELYDMGLVFMSVFSIILGYFIGWFERKVTQNRTYLIVSFYVITNCIYISRSSLLRNIYMFLFIILFAAILLKIKYPFKANRNEYTACV
;
A
#
# COMPACT_ATOMS: atom_id res chain seq x y z
N MET A 1 -25.19 -0.42 -1.61
CA MET A 1 -24.56 0.91 -1.41
C MET A 1 -23.90 1.30 -2.71
N GLU A 2 -24.10 2.52 -3.20
CA GLU A 2 -23.59 2.93 -4.52
C GLU A 2 -22.06 3.01 -4.52
N LEU A 3 -21.45 2.05 -5.18
CA LEU A 3 -20.01 2.01 -5.50
C LEU A 3 -19.56 3.22 -6.32
N TYR A 4 -20.46 3.75 -7.15
CA TYR A 4 -20.20 4.79 -8.13
C TYR A 4 -21.22 5.90 -8.01
N LYS A 5 -20.76 7.16 -8.01
CA LYS A 5 -21.66 8.32 -7.96
C LYS A 5 -22.15 8.73 -9.35
N ILE A 6 -21.44 8.34 -10.42
CA ILE A 6 -21.86 8.60 -11.79
C ILE A 6 -22.72 7.42 -12.27
N ARG A 7 -24.01 7.69 -12.51
CA ARG A 7 -24.97 6.71 -13.06
C ARG A 7 -25.00 6.66 -14.59
N ASN A 8 -24.55 7.72 -15.28
CA ASN A 8 -24.59 7.77 -16.75
C ASN A 8 -23.36 7.06 -17.37
N ARG A 9 -23.62 5.96 -18.10
CA ARG A 9 -22.57 5.19 -18.81
C ARG A 9 -21.93 5.99 -19.94
N GLU A 10 -22.62 6.94 -20.56
CA GLU A 10 -22.05 7.75 -21.64
C GLU A 10 -20.97 8.70 -21.11
N ASN A 11 -21.20 9.33 -19.96
CA ASN A 11 -20.19 10.15 -19.29
C ASN A 11 -18.95 9.33 -18.92
N LEU A 12 -19.14 8.08 -18.45
CA LEU A 12 -18.02 7.19 -18.15
C LEU A 12 -17.24 6.78 -19.42
N ARG A 13 -17.94 6.52 -20.54
CA ARG A 13 -17.28 6.25 -21.84
C ARG A 13 -16.47 7.45 -22.31
N PHE A 14 -17.03 8.66 -22.22
CA PHE A 14 -16.31 9.89 -22.55
C PHE A 14 -15.04 10.05 -21.70
N ILE A 15 -15.16 9.90 -20.37
CA ILE A 15 -14.01 9.98 -19.46
C ILE A 15 -12.96 8.90 -19.82
N LEU A 16 -13.40 7.69 -20.15
CA LEU A 16 -12.49 6.61 -20.57
C LEU A 16 -11.74 6.98 -21.86
N THR A 17 -12.43 7.53 -22.87
CA THR A 17 -11.80 8.01 -24.11
C THR A 17 -10.77 9.09 -23.83
N VAL A 18 -11.10 10.06 -22.97
CA VAL A 18 -10.13 11.10 -22.56
C VAL A 18 -8.92 10.48 -21.85
N GLN A 19 -9.11 9.44 -21.02
CA GLN A 19 -7.96 8.75 -20.41
C GLN A 19 -7.11 7.97 -21.40
N TYR A 20 -7.69 7.35 -22.43
CA TYR A 20 -6.89 6.74 -23.49
C TYR A 20 -5.97 7.75 -24.17
N ILE A 21 -6.51 8.95 -24.44
CA ILE A 21 -5.72 10.06 -25.02
C ILE A 21 -4.62 10.49 -24.04
N ASN A 22 -4.91 10.63 -22.74
CA ASN A 22 -3.90 10.99 -21.75
C ASN A 22 -2.79 9.95 -21.61
N VAL A 23 -3.12 8.65 -21.63
CA VAL A 23 -2.13 7.57 -21.63
C VAL A 23 -1.26 7.65 -22.88
N PHE A 24 -1.88 7.84 -24.05
CA PHE A 24 -1.15 8.01 -25.31
C PHE A 24 -0.19 9.21 -25.27
N ILE A 25 -0.65 10.37 -24.77
CA ILE A 25 0.18 11.56 -24.61
C ILE A 25 1.34 11.30 -23.64
N ALA A 26 1.09 10.66 -22.49
CA ALA A 26 2.13 10.34 -21.52
C ALA A 26 3.21 9.41 -22.11
N VAL A 27 2.80 8.39 -22.86
CA VAL A 27 3.73 7.48 -23.57
C VAL A 27 4.50 8.21 -24.66
N LEU A 28 3.84 9.07 -25.45
CA LEU A 28 4.49 9.85 -26.48
C LEU A 28 5.54 10.79 -25.90
N LEU A 29 5.21 11.51 -24.82
CA LEU A 29 6.13 12.39 -24.12
C LEU A 29 7.33 11.62 -23.54
N PHE A 30 7.11 10.41 -23.03
CA PHE A 30 8.18 9.52 -22.57
C PHE A 30 9.14 9.19 -23.73
N ILE A 31 8.60 8.79 -24.88
CA ILE A 31 9.40 8.43 -26.07
C ILE A 31 10.19 9.64 -26.57
N ILE A 32 9.54 10.80 -26.70
CA ILE A 32 10.20 12.04 -27.13
C ILE A 32 11.37 12.34 -26.18
N ASN A 33 11.13 12.35 -24.86
CA ASN A 33 12.18 12.61 -23.88
C ASN A 33 13.33 11.59 -23.90
N SER A 34 13.06 10.35 -24.32
CA SER A 34 14.08 9.30 -24.43
C SER A 34 14.95 9.44 -25.68
N ILE A 35 14.46 10.12 -26.71
CA ILE A 35 15.21 10.39 -27.96
C ILE A 35 15.96 11.71 -27.83
N GLU A 36 15.27 12.75 -27.35
CA GLU A 36 15.82 14.09 -27.20
C GLU A 36 15.18 14.77 -25.99
N SER A 37 16.02 15.33 -25.11
CA SER A 37 15.58 16.03 -23.89
C SER A 37 15.05 17.43 -24.21
N VAL A 38 13.93 17.50 -24.95
CA VAL A 38 13.30 18.75 -25.40
C VAL A 38 12.65 19.52 -24.25
N PHE A 39 12.10 18.81 -23.27
CA PHE A 39 11.37 19.40 -22.14
C PHE A 39 12.19 19.34 -20.85
N SER A 40 12.10 20.39 -20.03
CA SER A 40 12.75 20.44 -18.72
C SER A 40 11.99 19.64 -17.66
N TYR A 41 12.67 19.28 -16.58
CA TYR A 41 12.04 18.61 -15.44
C TYR A 41 10.94 19.44 -14.78
N VAL A 42 11.03 20.77 -14.87
CA VAL A 42 10.01 21.69 -14.37
C VAL A 42 8.69 21.51 -15.13
N PHE A 43 8.74 21.37 -16.47
CA PHE A 43 7.56 21.08 -17.29
C PHE A 43 6.90 19.76 -16.86
N PHE A 44 7.68 18.68 -16.76
CA PHE A 44 7.15 17.38 -16.37
C PHE A 44 6.63 17.36 -14.93
N SER A 45 7.24 18.13 -14.03
CA SER A 45 6.79 18.27 -12.64
C SER A 45 5.40 18.90 -12.58
N TYR A 46 5.18 20.01 -13.28
CA TYR A 46 3.85 20.64 -13.34
C TYR A 46 2.84 19.74 -14.05
N TYR A 47 3.23 19.04 -15.11
CA TYR A 47 2.33 18.13 -15.81
C TYR A 47 1.91 16.94 -14.93
N LEU A 48 2.82 16.40 -14.11
CA LEU A 48 2.49 15.35 -13.14
C LEU A 48 1.58 15.87 -12.02
N ILE A 49 1.83 17.07 -11.49
CA ILE A 49 0.93 17.70 -10.49
C ILE A 49 -0.48 17.88 -11.06
N LEU A 50 -0.60 18.45 -12.27
CA LEU A 50 -1.90 18.67 -12.93
C LEU A 50 -2.62 17.35 -13.21
N SER A 51 -1.89 16.34 -13.71
CA SER A 51 -2.41 15.00 -13.94
C SER A 51 -2.92 14.36 -12.64
N PHE A 52 -2.17 14.48 -11.55
CA PHE A 52 -2.56 13.96 -10.24
C PHE A 52 -3.81 14.65 -9.69
N VAL A 53 -3.89 15.99 -9.76
CA VAL A 53 -5.06 16.76 -9.32
C VAL A 53 -6.29 16.38 -10.15
N TYR A 54 -6.13 16.30 -11.47
CA TYR A 54 -7.19 15.89 -12.40
C TYR A 54 -7.73 14.49 -12.09
N ILE A 55 -6.84 13.49 -11.95
CA ILE A 55 -7.22 12.10 -11.65
C ILE A 55 -7.88 12.02 -10.28
N THR A 56 -7.34 12.72 -9.27
CA THR A 56 -7.92 12.74 -7.91
C THR A 56 -9.32 13.34 -7.92
N PHE A 57 -9.51 14.47 -8.61
CA PHE A 57 -10.81 15.12 -8.73
C PHE A 57 -11.84 14.20 -9.38
N LEU A 58 -11.51 13.60 -10.53
CA LEU A 58 -12.39 12.64 -11.20
C LEU A 58 -12.65 11.40 -10.35
N SER A 59 -11.61 10.87 -9.69
CA SER A 59 -11.72 9.67 -8.87
C SER A 59 -12.66 9.87 -7.67
N VAL A 60 -12.61 11.02 -6.99
CA VAL A 60 -13.55 11.35 -5.89
C VAL A 60 -14.98 11.56 -6.41
N ARG A 61 -15.14 12.01 -7.65
CA ARG A 61 -16.45 12.14 -8.32
C ARG A 61 -17.01 10.81 -8.79
N ILE A 62 -16.17 9.86 -9.18
CA ILE A 62 -16.58 8.55 -9.70
C ILE A 62 -16.76 7.55 -8.56
N PHE A 63 -15.76 7.41 -7.71
CA PHE A 63 -15.67 6.41 -6.65
C PHE A 63 -15.99 6.99 -5.26
N ALA A 64 -16.20 6.10 -4.28
CA ALA A 64 -16.28 6.48 -2.88
C ALA A 64 -14.94 7.04 -2.37
N LEU A 65 -14.97 7.98 -1.41
CA LEU A 65 -13.77 8.63 -0.85
C LEU A 65 -12.77 7.63 -0.27
N PHE A 66 -13.23 6.68 0.55
CA PHE A 66 -12.41 5.54 1.02
C PHE A 66 -12.53 4.33 0.08
N SER A 67 -12.49 4.51 -1.24
CA SER A 67 -12.35 3.38 -2.17
C SER A 67 -10.89 2.93 -2.25
N ALA A 68 -10.63 1.68 -2.62
CA ALA A 68 -9.27 1.18 -2.80
C ALA A 68 -8.41 2.07 -3.73
N PHE A 69 -8.98 2.61 -4.80
CA PHE A 69 -8.25 3.47 -5.73
C PHE A 69 -7.95 4.87 -5.15
N ASN A 70 -8.89 5.49 -4.41
CA ASN A 70 -8.61 6.75 -3.72
C ASN A 70 -7.59 6.59 -2.58
N LEU A 71 -7.58 5.43 -1.92
CA LEU A 71 -6.56 5.05 -0.95
C LEU A 71 -5.19 4.83 -1.59
N PHE A 72 -5.15 4.27 -2.80
CA PHE A 72 -3.93 4.24 -3.63
C PHE A 72 -3.46 5.66 -3.95
N LEU A 73 -4.33 6.56 -4.42
CA LEU A 73 -3.96 7.96 -4.71
C LEU A 73 -3.42 8.69 -3.47
N LEU A 74 -3.95 8.41 -2.28
CA LEU A 74 -3.42 8.94 -1.02
C LEU A 74 -1.97 8.49 -0.78
N GLY A 75 -1.70 7.19 -0.92
CA GLY A 75 -0.34 6.66 -0.82
C GLY A 75 0.58 7.19 -1.91
N TYR A 76 0.09 7.30 -3.14
CA TYR A 76 0.82 7.84 -4.29
C TYR A 76 1.23 9.30 -4.05
N PHE A 77 0.32 10.12 -3.51
CA PHE A 77 0.64 11.47 -3.09
C PHE A 77 1.77 11.50 -2.07
N ILE A 78 1.63 10.77 -0.97
CA ILE A 78 2.58 10.82 0.15
C ILE A 78 3.99 10.41 -0.29
N PHE A 79 4.12 9.37 -1.12
CA PHE A 79 5.41 8.74 -1.42
C PHE A 79 6.04 9.17 -2.74
N GLN A 80 5.26 9.69 -3.69
CA GLN A 80 5.74 10.07 -5.03
C GLN A 80 5.55 11.57 -5.31
N VAL A 81 4.31 12.05 -5.30
CA VAL A 81 4.00 13.42 -5.77
C VAL A 81 4.37 14.50 -4.75
N SER A 82 4.37 14.18 -3.45
CA SER A 82 4.67 15.14 -2.37
C SER A 82 6.03 15.81 -2.52
N ALA A 83 7.01 15.13 -3.15
CA ALA A 83 8.32 15.70 -3.48
C ALA A 83 8.20 17.00 -4.29
N LEU A 84 7.28 17.03 -5.26
CA LEU A 84 7.11 18.15 -6.18
C LEU A 84 6.48 19.37 -5.51
N PHE A 85 5.81 19.19 -4.38
CA PHE A 85 5.22 20.30 -3.62
C PHE A 85 6.20 20.93 -2.63
N VAL A 86 7.20 20.17 -2.18
CA VAL A 86 8.04 20.57 -1.05
C VAL A 86 9.50 20.80 -1.44
N SER A 87 9.98 20.17 -2.51
CA SER A 87 11.36 20.23 -2.95
C SER A 87 11.46 20.36 -4.47
N LEU A 88 10.62 21.17 -5.09
CA LEU A 88 10.69 21.41 -6.55
C LEU A 88 12.02 22.08 -6.93
N ASP A 89 12.43 23.10 -6.18
CA ASP A 89 13.65 23.88 -6.44
C ASP A 89 14.93 23.05 -6.20
N THR A 90 14.83 22.03 -5.34
CA THR A 90 15.93 21.12 -4.98
C THR A 90 15.66 19.71 -5.49
N LEU A 91 14.85 19.55 -6.55
CA LEU A 91 14.42 18.23 -7.00
C LEU A 91 15.59 17.38 -7.52
N LEU A 92 16.60 18.04 -8.11
CA LEU A 92 17.83 17.40 -8.59
C LEU A 92 18.76 16.97 -7.44
N GLU A 93 18.53 17.45 -6.22
CA GLU A 93 19.43 17.27 -5.09
C GLU A 93 18.77 16.44 -3.98
N ARG A 94 19.51 15.49 -3.42
CA ARG A 94 18.96 14.67 -2.33
C ARG A 94 20.00 14.12 -1.39
N ASN A 95 19.75 14.29 -0.09
CA ASN A 95 20.48 13.56 0.95
C ASN A 95 19.78 12.23 1.26
N LEU A 96 20.49 11.11 1.08
CA LEU A 96 20.02 9.75 1.38
C LEU A 96 21.13 8.97 2.07
N MET A 97 20.80 8.34 3.21
CA MET A 97 21.76 7.57 4.02
C MET A 97 23.06 8.35 4.33
N ASN A 98 22.93 9.65 4.62
CA ASN A 98 24.03 10.60 4.86
C ASN A 98 24.94 10.87 3.65
N THR A 99 24.53 10.45 2.45
CA THR A 99 25.21 10.76 1.18
C THR A 99 24.40 11.78 0.39
N PHE A 100 25.08 12.82 -0.11
CA PHE A 100 24.47 13.83 -0.97
C PHE A 100 24.54 13.38 -2.45
N PHE A 101 23.41 13.42 -3.13
CA PHE A 101 23.26 13.07 -4.53
C PHE A 101 22.87 14.30 -5.36
N MET A 102 23.52 14.44 -6.51
CA MET A 102 23.15 15.35 -7.59
C MET A 102 22.72 14.51 -8.79
N PHE A 103 21.43 14.52 -9.11
CA PHE A 103 20.87 13.80 -10.25
C PHE A 103 20.89 14.67 -11.50
N SER A 104 21.09 14.05 -12.66
CA SER A 104 20.95 14.76 -13.93
C SER A 104 19.48 15.08 -14.21
N GLU A 105 19.23 16.12 -15.01
CA GLU A 105 17.86 16.42 -15.46
C GLU A 105 17.22 15.25 -16.21
N GLU A 106 18.02 14.51 -16.98
CA GLU A 106 17.57 13.32 -17.71
C GLU A 106 17.02 12.25 -16.75
N GLN A 107 17.75 11.91 -15.68
CA GLN A 107 17.33 10.93 -14.68
C GLN A 107 16.00 11.31 -14.03
N ILE A 108 15.82 12.60 -13.74
CA ILE A 108 14.61 13.15 -13.13
C ILE A 108 13.46 13.19 -14.14
N ASN A 109 13.71 13.59 -15.40
CA ASN A 109 12.74 13.57 -16.48
C ASN A 109 12.19 12.16 -16.71
N ILE A 110 13.07 11.16 -16.81
CA ILE A 110 12.67 9.74 -16.94
C ILE A 110 11.78 9.32 -15.78
N THR A 111 12.11 9.77 -14.56
CA THR A 111 11.32 9.46 -13.36
C THR A 111 9.94 10.09 -13.40
N LEU A 112 9.84 11.36 -13.81
CA LEU A 112 8.57 12.07 -13.94
C LEU A 112 7.70 11.48 -15.07
N CYS A 113 8.29 11.16 -16.22
CA CYS A 113 7.63 10.49 -17.34
C CYS A 113 7.12 9.10 -16.94
N SER A 114 7.92 8.31 -16.20
CA SER A 114 7.49 7.00 -15.67
C SER A 114 6.28 7.14 -14.75
N ASN A 115 6.31 8.12 -13.84
CA ASN A 115 5.19 8.44 -12.96
C ASN A 115 3.92 8.81 -13.76
N LEU A 116 4.04 9.64 -14.81
CA LEU A 116 2.92 10.02 -15.67
C LEU A 116 2.29 8.82 -16.37
N VAL A 117 3.12 7.97 -17.00
CA VAL A 117 2.64 6.77 -17.71
C VAL A 117 1.92 5.84 -16.74
N ILE A 118 2.52 5.55 -15.59
CA ILE A 118 1.94 4.65 -14.58
C ILE A 118 0.63 5.21 -14.04
N LEU A 119 0.60 6.48 -13.63
CA LEU A 119 -0.57 7.10 -13.01
C LEU A 119 -1.78 7.11 -13.96
N HIS A 120 -1.59 7.53 -15.22
CA HIS A 120 -2.64 7.52 -16.24
C HIS A 120 -3.07 6.09 -16.59
N SER A 121 -2.11 5.17 -16.74
CA SER A 121 -2.38 3.76 -17.07
C SER A 121 -3.17 3.05 -15.96
N MET A 122 -2.83 3.27 -14.70
CA MET A 122 -3.57 2.74 -13.55
C MET A 122 -4.99 3.30 -13.48
N PHE A 123 -5.17 4.60 -13.74
CA PHE A 123 -6.50 5.18 -13.76
C PHE A 123 -7.36 4.64 -14.90
N LEU A 124 -6.79 4.49 -16.09
CA LEU A 124 -7.43 3.86 -17.25
C LEU A 124 -7.90 2.43 -16.93
N GLY A 125 -7.02 1.62 -16.34
CA GLY A 125 -7.36 0.27 -15.88
C GLY A 125 -8.52 0.26 -14.89
N CYS A 126 -8.46 1.14 -13.89
CA CYS A 126 -9.51 1.24 -12.87
C CYS A 126 -10.86 1.65 -13.47
N LEU A 127 -10.90 2.63 -14.39
CA LEU A 127 -12.11 3.01 -15.11
C LEU A 127 -12.66 1.88 -15.99
N SER A 128 -11.77 1.15 -16.66
CA SER A 128 -12.14 0.00 -17.50
C SER A 128 -12.87 -1.07 -16.68
N SER A 129 -12.43 -1.33 -15.45
CA SER A 129 -13.13 -2.26 -14.54
C SER A 129 -14.56 -1.83 -14.22
N VAL A 130 -14.87 -0.53 -14.26
CA VAL A 130 -16.23 -0.01 -14.01
C VAL A 130 -17.15 -0.33 -15.19
N LEU A 131 -16.67 -0.09 -16.41
CA LEU A 131 -17.45 -0.20 -17.64
C LEU A 131 -17.68 -1.63 -18.10
N TYR A 132 -16.65 -2.49 -18.06
CA TYR A 132 -16.71 -3.83 -18.66
C TYR A 132 -17.26 -4.91 -17.73
N LEU A 133 -17.27 -4.68 -16.42
CA LEU A 133 -17.93 -5.61 -15.50
C LEU A 133 -19.44 -5.31 -15.47
N PRO A 134 -20.31 -6.29 -15.76
CA PRO A 134 -21.75 -6.06 -15.81
C PRO A 134 -22.26 -5.53 -14.47
N VAL A 135 -22.96 -4.40 -14.51
CA VAL A 135 -23.87 -4.01 -13.42
C VAL A 135 -25.03 -4.99 -13.52
N LYS A 136 -25.03 -6.07 -12.74
CA LYS A 136 -26.23 -6.91 -12.62
C LYS A 136 -27.34 -6.02 -12.07
N ASN A 137 -28.26 -5.60 -12.94
CA ASN A 137 -29.46 -4.82 -12.63
C ASN A 137 -30.54 -5.66 -11.92
N ASN A 138 -30.22 -6.85 -11.43
CA ASN A 138 -31.19 -7.69 -10.76
C ASN A 138 -31.23 -7.34 -9.28
N LYS A 139 -32.39 -6.80 -8.87
CA LYS A 139 -32.93 -6.90 -7.52
C LYS A 139 -32.51 -8.25 -6.91
N ILE A 140 -31.73 -8.18 -5.83
CA ILE A 140 -31.36 -9.26 -4.91
C ILE A 140 -30.64 -10.46 -5.57
N SER A 141 -29.32 -10.54 -5.42
CA SER A 141 -28.64 -11.84 -5.35
C SER A 141 -27.33 -11.72 -4.55
N SER A 142 -27.39 -12.25 -3.33
CA SER A 142 -26.29 -12.50 -2.36
C SER A 142 -25.38 -11.32 -1.99
N SER A 143 -25.89 -10.32 -1.27
CA SER A 143 -25.02 -9.72 -0.25
C SER A 143 -24.71 -10.81 0.75
N ILE A 144 -23.43 -11.09 0.98
CA ILE A 144 -23.00 -12.08 1.98
C ILE A 144 -23.79 -11.83 3.27
N LEU A 145 -24.54 -12.83 3.73
CA LEU A 145 -25.26 -12.75 5.00
C LEU A 145 -24.26 -12.86 6.16
N ASN A 146 -24.66 -12.38 7.34
CA ASN A 146 -23.88 -12.63 8.55
C ASN A 146 -23.73 -14.15 8.76
N SER A 147 -22.56 -14.60 9.21
CA SER A 147 -22.38 -15.98 9.69
C SER A 147 -21.90 -16.00 11.11
N ASP A 148 -22.78 -16.48 11.99
CA ASP A 148 -22.48 -16.68 13.40
C ASP A 148 -21.31 -17.66 13.60
N ARG A 149 -21.19 -18.66 12.71
CA ARG A 149 -20.06 -19.58 12.72
C ARG A 149 -18.73 -18.86 12.56
N LEU A 150 -18.51 -18.16 11.44
CA LEU A 150 -17.24 -17.45 11.22
C LEU A 150 -17.00 -16.38 12.29
N GLN A 151 -18.07 -15.75 12.77
CA GLN A 151 -17.98 -14.78 13.83
C GLN A 151 -17.40 -15.39 15.12
N LYS A 152 -17.92 -16.54 15.57
CA LYS A 152 -17.43 -17.24 16.77
C LYS A 152 -16.00 -17.73 16.60
N TRP A 153 -15.67 -18.31 15.45
CA TRP A 153 -14.31 -18.80 15.16
C TRP A 153 -13.29 -17.67 15.12
N GLY A 154 -13.56 -16.61 14.36
CA GLY A 154 -12.69 -15.46 14.26
C GLY A 154 -12.49 -14.77 15.62
N TYR A 155 -13.57 -14.60 16.38
CA TYR A 155 -13.50 -14.03 17.72
C TYR A 155 -12.72 -14.91 18.71
N PHE A 156 -12.91 -16.23 18.67
CA PHE A 156 -12.16 -17.18 19.49
C PHE A 156 -10.66 -17.11 19.19
N ILE A 157 -10.26 -17.21 17.92
CA ILE A 157 -8.86 -17.13 17.49
C ILE A 157 -8.26 -15.77 17.91
N PHE A 158 -8.98 -14.68 17.65
CA PHE A 158 -8.58 -13.33 18.03
C PHE A 158 -8.31 -13.19 19.53
N CYS A 159 -9.24 -13.64 20.38
CA CYS A 159 -9.10 -13.55 21.84
C CYS A 159 -8.03 -14.51 22.38
N PHE A 160 -7.92 -15.72 21.82
CA PHE A 160 -6.93 -16.72 22.25
C PHE A 160 -5.50 -16.26 21.98
N PHE A 161 -5.23 -15.67 20.81
CA PHE A 161 -3.89 -15.18 20.44
C PHE A 161 -3.54 -13.79 20.97
N LEU A 162 -4.51 -13.04 21.51
CA LEU A 162 -4.30 -11.72 22.09
C LEU A 162 -3.20 -11.68 23.18
N PRO A 163 -3.22 -12.51 24.26
CA PRO A 163 -2.20 -12.45 25.30
C PRO A 163 -0.80 -12.75 24.77
N PHE A 164 -0.67 -13.73 23.88
CA PHE A 164 0.61 -14.09 23.27
C PHE A 164 1.14 -12.98 22.34
N THR A 165 0.25 -12.30 21.62
CA THR A 165 0.60 -11.15 20.78
C THR A 165 1.08 -9.97 21.63
N LEU A 166 0.43 -9.70 22.76
CA LEU A 166 0.87 -8.66 23.71
C LEU A 166 2.23 -9.00 24.32
N PHE A 167 2.46 -10.27 24.68
CA PHE A 167 3.76 -10.72 25.15
C PHE A 167 4.84 -10.56 24.07
N LYS A 168 4.53 -10.88 22.81
CA LYS A 168 5.44 -10.63 21.68
C LYS A 168 5.79 -9.15 21.55
N PHE A 169 4.80 -8.26 21.59
CA PHE A 169 5.04 -6.81 21.56
C PHE A 169 5.91 -6.35 22.72
N PHE A 170 5.68 -6.85 23.93
CA PHE A 170 6.51 -6.54 25.10
C PHE A 170 7.98 -6.89 24.87
N MET A 171 8.26 -8.09 24.33
CA MET A 171 9.64 -8.52 24.03
C MET A 171 10.29 -7.67 22.93
N GLU A 172 9.58 -7.37 21.85
CA GLU A 172 10.08 -6.53 20.76
C GLU A 172 10.32 -5.07 21.21
N ILE A 173 9.43 -4.51 22.02
CA ILE A 173 9.59 -3.17 22.60
C ILE A 173 10.79 -3.14 23.54
N LYS A 174 10.95 -4.15 24.39
CA LYS A 174 12.11 -4.26 25.27
C LYS A 174 13.42 -4.28 24.47
N LEU A 175 13.49 -5.08 23.40
CA LEU A 175 14.65 -5.12 22.50
C LEU A 175 14.97 -3.74 21.92
N VAL A 176 13.97 -3.05 21.37
CA VAL A 176 14.17 -1.73 20.77
C VAL A 176 14.63 -0.70 21.81
N LEU A 177 14.15 -0.80 23.05
CA LEU A 177 14.58 0.09 24.13
C LEU A 177 16.00 -0.21 24.65
N THR A 178 16.47 -1.47 24.56
CA THR A 178 17.80 -1.86 25.05
C THR A 178 18.90 -1.78 23.99
N GLU A 179 18.60 -2.20 22.76
CA GLU A 179 19.58 -2.37 21.67
C GLU A 179 19.34 -1.40 20.49
N GLY A 180 18.26 -0.61 20.55
CA GLY A 180 17.90 0.35 19.52
C GLY A 180 17.05 -0.24 18.39
N TYR A 181 16.58 0.64 17.50
CA TYR A 181 15.67 0.27 16.41
C TYR A 181 16.26 -0.71 15.41
N TYR A 182 17.56 -0.63 15.11
CA TYR A 182 18.19 -1.49 14.10
C TYR A 182 18.28 -2.94 14.56
N ALA A 183 18.42 -3.19 15.86
CA ALA A 183 18.42 -4.53 16.44
C ALA A 183 17.14 -5.31 16.11
N TYR A 184 16.00 -4.63 15.94
CA TYR A 184 14.76 -5.27 15.49
C TYR A 184 14.86 -5.94 14.11
N TYR A 185 15.76 -5.46 13.23
CA TYR A 185 15.96 -6.01 11.89
C TYR A 185 17.19 -6.92 11.78
N THR A 186 18.21 -6.69 12.61
CA THR A 186 19.48 -7.42 12.54
C THR A 186 19.57 -8.56 13.56
N SER A 187 18.87 -8.45 14.69
CA SER A 187 18.98 -9.41 15.79
C SER A 187 17.80 -10.38 15.77
N SER A 188 18.10 -11.67 15.68
CA SER A 188 17.07 -12.71 15.82
C SER A 188 16.65 -12.82 17.27
N LEU A 189 15.48 -12.29 17.62
CA LEU A 189 14.84 -12.57 18.91
C LEU A 189 14.64 -14.08 19.05
N SER A 190 15.29 -14.70 20.03
CA SER A 190 15.12 -16.11 20.38
C SER A 190 13.79 -16.31 21.13
N ILE A 191 12.68 -16.17 20.41
CA ILE A 191 11.33 -16.37 20.95
C ILE A 191 10.79 -17.74 20.51
N PRO A 192 10.05 -18.46 21.37
CA PRO A 192 9.37 -19.69 20.99
C PRO A 192 8.52 -19.52 19.74
N PHE A 193 8.53 -20.51 18.86
CA PHE A 193 7.80 -20.49 17.59
C PHE A 193 6.32 -20.10 17.76
N PHE A 194 5.67 -20.59 18.81
CA PHE A 194 4.28 -20.25 19.11
C PHE A 194 4.05 -18.74 19.36
N ILE A 195 5.01 -18.07 20.01
CA ILE A 195 4.95 -16.62 20.24
C ILE A 195 5.30 -15.88 18.95
N SER A 196 6.23 -16.38 18.13
CA SER A 196 6.60 -15.73 16.86
C SER A 196 5.43 -15.66 15.88
N ILE A 197 4.60 -16.72 15.79
CA ILE A 197 3.42 -16.78 14.92
C ILE A 197 2.15 -16.16 15.53
N SER A 198 2.15 -15.85 16.83
CA SER A 198 0.95 -15.40 17.56
C SER A 198 0.27 -14.18 16.92
N ARG A 199 1.05 -13.18 16.52
CA ARG A 199 0.55 -11.97 15.84
C ARG A 199 -0.17 -12.30 14.53
N PHE A 200 0.37 -13.25 13.74
CA PHE A 200 -0.25 -13.66 12.48
C PHE A 200 -1.64 -14.25 12.73
N PHE A 201 -1.78 -15.15 13.71
CA PHE A 201 -3.08 -15.73 14.04
C PHE A 201 -4.04 -14.73 14.70
N PHE A 202 -3.54 -13.77 15.47
CA PHE A 202 -4.34 -12.67 16.02
C PHE A 202 -4.97 -11.82 14.90
N GLU A 203 -4.16 -11.36 13.93
CA GLU A 203 -4.64 -10.60 12.76
C GLU A 203 -5.58 -11.47 11.90
N PHE A 204 -5.21 -12.73 11.69
CA PHE A 204 -6.03 -13.67 10.91
C PHE A 204 -7.41 -13.93 11.55
N GLY A 205 -7.47 -14.10 12.87
CA GLY A 205 -8.71 -14.23 13.62
C GLY A 205 -9.60 -12.99 13.46
N PHE A 206 -9.00 -11.80 13.48
CA PHE A 206 -9.71 -10.55 13.19
C PHE A 206 -10.29 -10.53 11.76
N PHE A 207 -9.53 -10.96 10.75
CA PHE A 207 -10.02 -10.99 9.36
C PHE A 207 -11.12 -12.04 9.14
N ILE A 208 -11.04 -13.20 9.79
CA ILE A 208 -12.16 -14.16 9.80
C ILE A 208 -13.39 -13.52 10.43
N PHE A 209 -13.24 -12.86 11.58
CA PHE A 209 -14.34 -12.17 12.25
C PHE A 209 -14.97 -11.11 11.33
N LEU A 210 -14.17 -10.31 10.61
CA LEU A 210 -14.69 -9.35 9.64
C LEU A 210 -15.41 -10.01 8.46
N SER A 211 -14.88 -11.13 7.96
CA SER A 211 -15.50 -11.90 6.87
C SER A 211 -16.88 -12.46 7.22
N SER A 212 -17.19 -12.54 8.52
CA SER A 212 -18.51 -12.92 9.01
C SER A 212 -19.56 -11.83 8.81
N LEU A 213 -19.15 -10.58 8.51
CA LEU A 213 -20.01 -9.39 8.49
C LEU A 213 -20.81 -9.22 9.80
N PRO A 214 -20.13 -9.01 10.94
CA PRO A 214 -20.77 -8.88 12.24
C PRO A 214 -21.63 -7.62 12.32
N SER A 215 -22.47 -7.50 13.35
CA SER A 215 -23.23 -6.26 13.57
C SER A 215 -22.30 -5.07 13.83
N LYS A 216 -22.72 -3.86 13.41
CA LYS A 216 -21.95 -2.62 13.54
C LYS A 216 -21.36 -2.39 14.94
N LYS A 217 -22.14 -2.66 15.99
CA LYS A 217 -21.70 -2.52 17.39
C LYS A 217 -20.55 -3.48 17.72
N LYS A 218 -20.66 -4.75 17.31
CA LYS A 218 -19.62 -5.76 17.52
C LYS A 218 -18.37 -5.45 16.70
N PHE A 219 -18.54 -5.04 15.44
CA PHE A 219 -17.44 -4.58 14.58
C PHE A 219 -16.64 -3.46 15.27
N LEU A 220 -17.30 -2.40 15.73
CA LEU A 220 -16.62 -1.26 16.37
C LEU A 220 -15.89 -1.68 17.65
N SER A 221 -16.50 -2.53 18.48
CA SER A 221 -15.89 -3.00 19.73
C SER A 221 -14.62 -3.83 19.48
N VAL A 222 -14.68 -4.82 18.58
CA VAL A 222 -13.52 -5.68 18.27
C VAL A 222 -12.44 -4.90 17.53
N SER A 223 -12.83 -4.04 16.58
CA SER A 223 -11.88 -3.19 15.84
C SER A 223 -11.14 -2.21 16.76
N LYS A 224 -11.78 -1.70 17.82
CA LYS A 224 -11.11 -0.84 18.81
C LYS A 224 -9.99 -1.59 19.52
N ILE A 225 -10.24 -2.83 19.95
CA ILE A 225 -9.23 -3.67 20.60
C ILE A 225 -8.10 -3.97 19.62
N TYR A 226 -8.44 -4.38 18.39
CA TYR A 226 -7.46 -4.63 17.33
C TYR A 226 -6.55 -3.41 17.09
N LEU A 227 -7.12 -2.22 16.90
CA LEU A 227 -6.36 -1.01 16.66
C LEU A 227 -5.51 -0.58 17.86
N LEU A 228 -5.98 -0.78 19.10
CA LEU A 228 -5.17 -0.56 20.30
C LEU A 228 -3.94 -1.46 20.31
N VAL A 229 -4.10 -2.76 20.06
CA VAL A 229 -2.97 -3.70 20.02
C VAL A 229 -2.00 -3.35 18.89
N ILE A 230 -2.51 -3.07 17.70
CA ILE A 230 -1.69 -2.74 16.53
C ILE A 230 -0.98 -1.38 16.70
N SER A 231 -1.52 -0.44 17.48
CA SER A 231 -0.84 0.82 17.79
C SER A 231 0.49 0.64 18.55
N LEU A 232 0.73 -0.53 19.17
CA LEU A 232 2.02 -0.85 19.78
C LEU A 232 3.16 -0.91 18.75
N PHE A 233 2.87 -1.06 17.46
CA PHE A 233 3.89 -0.91 16.41
C PHE A 233 4.51 0.49 16.36
N PHE A 234 3.82 1.53 16.86
CA PHE A 234 4.43 2.85 16.98
C PHE A 234 5.59 2.86 17.98
N LEU A 235 5.51 2.07 19.05
CA LEU A 235 6.58 1.96 20.05
C LEU A 235 7.81 1.21 19.51
N ILE A 236 7.60 0.23 18.63
CA ILE A 236 8.69 -0.48 17.93
C ILE A 236 9.29 0.41 16.82
N GLY A 237 8.55 1.40 16.32
CA GLY A 237 8.96 2.26 15.20
C GLY A 237 8.50 1.78 13.81
N VAL A 238 7.72 0.69 13.73
CA VAL A 238 7.13 0.16 12.48
C VAL A 238 5.81 0.88 12.16
N ARG A 239 5.92 2.20 11.97
CA ARG A 239 4.82 3.16 11.85
C ARG A 239 3.74 2.81 10.81
N ASN A 240 4.17 2.30 9.65
CA ASN A 240 3.27 2.10 8.51
C ASN A 240 2.20 1.03 8.81
N ARG A 241 2.53 -0.03 9.55
CA ARG A 241 1.58 -1.12 9.84
C ARG A 241 0.35 -0.63 10.61
N ALA A 242 0.55 0.28 11.56
CA ALA A 242 -0.55 0.84 12.36
C ALA A 242 -1.46 1.75 11.54
N VAL A 243 -0.89 2.67 10.74
CA VAL A 243 -1.67 3.58 9.88
C VAL A 243 -2.43 2.79 8.80
N LEU A 244 -1.79 1.81 8.16
CA LEU A 244 -2.45 0.97 7.16
C LEU A 244 -3.62 0.19 7.75
N SER A 245 -3.46 -0.36 8.96
CA SER A 245 -4.54 -1.06 9.66
C SER A 245 -5.70 -0.14 10.02
N PHE A 246 -5.41 1.09 10.43
CA PHE A 246 -6.44 2.10 10.70
C PHE A 246 -7.22 2.48 9.43
N LEU A 247 -6.52 2.75 8.33
CA LEU A 247 -7.15 3.06 7.03
C LEU A 247 -7.99 1.89 6.50
N PHE A 248 -7.55 0.65 6.71
CA PHE A 248 -8.33 -0.53 6.37
C PHE A 248 -9.63 -0.63 7.18
N VAL A 249 -9.59 -0.40 8.50
CA VAL A 249 -10.80 -0.40 9.34
C VAL A 249 -11.78 0.70 8.89
N LEU A 250 -11.27 1.87 8.50
CA LEU A 250 -12.10 2.94 7.92
C LEU A 250 -12.71 2.53 6.57
N TRP A 251 -11.91 1.96 5.67
CA TRP A 251 -12.40 1.40 4.40
C TRP A 251 -13.52 0.40 4.64
N PHE A 252 -13.31 -0.57 5.54
CA PHE A 252 -14.31 -1.58 5.88
C PHE A 252 -15.59 -0.96 6.45
N TYR A 253 -15.45 0.02 7.36
CA TYR A 253 -16.59 0.71 7.94
C TYR A 253 -17.45 1.42 6.89
N TYR A 254 -16.81 2.23 6.04
CA TYR A 254 -17.51 2.98 5.01
C TYR A 254 -18.07 2.09 3.91
N ARG A 255 -17.48 0.91 3.72
CA ARG A 255 -17.93 -0.05 2.72
C ARG A 255 -19.17 -0.84 3.15
N PHE A 256 -19.21 -1.30 4.40
CA PHE A 256 -20.21 -2.27 4.86
C PHE A 256 -21.25 -1.69 5.83
N TYR A 257 -20.95 -0.59 6.55
CA TYR A 257 -21.83 -0.08 7.61
C TYR A 257 -22.26 1.37 7.45
N ALA A 258 -21.52 2.21 6.71
CA ALA A 258 -21.91 3.60 6.54
C ALA A 258 -23.08 3.73 5.56
N ASN A 259 -24.08 4.52 5.91
CA ASN A 259 -25.19 4.83 5.00
C ASN A 259 -24.89 6.06 4.13
N LYS A 260 -23.93 6.89 4.55
CA LYS A 260 -23.56 8.14 3.89
C LYS A 260 -22.05 8.13 3.62
N PRO A 261 -21.60 8.67 2.47
CA PRO A 261 -20.18 8.86 2.23
C PRO A 261 -19.59 9.82 3.29
N PRO A 262 -18.30 9.66 3.64
CA PRO A 262 -17.62 10.64 4.50
C PRO A 262 -17.61 12.01 3.82
N LYS A 263 -17.55 13.08 4.62
CA LYS A 263 -17.23 14.40 4.09
C LYS A 263 -15.74 14.48 3.78
N LEU A 264 -15.36 15.22 2.74
CA LEU A 264 -13.95 15.42 2.37
C LEU A 264 -13.12 15.95 3.55
N ILE A 265 -13.68 16.89 4.33
CA ILE A 265 -13.02 17.49 5.49
C ILE A 265 -12.66 16.46 6.57
N PHE A 266 -13.44 15.39 6.72
CA PHE A 266 -13.13 14.30 7.64
C PHE A 266 -11.94 13.47 7.16
N MET A 267 -11.82 13.24 5.84
CA MET A 267 -10.67 12.53 5.28
C MET A 267 -9.39 13.36 5.43
N LEU A 268 -9.48 14.67 5.21
CA LEU A 268 -8.37 15.59 5.42
C LEU A 268 -7.95 15.64 6.89
N SER A 269 -8.89 15.71 7.84
CA SER A 269 -8.56 15.70 9.26
C SER A 269 -7.90 14.39 9.69
N VAL A 270 -8.41 13.24 9.19
CA VAL A 270 -7.78 11.93 9.40
C VAL A 270 -6.35 11.91 8.86
N ALA A 271 -6.12 12.44 7.65
CA ALA A 271 -4.79 12.50 7.06
C ALA A 271 -3.83 13.35 7.90
N VAL A 272 -4.25 14.55 8.32
CA VAL A 272 -3.45 15.44 9.18
C VAL A 272 -3.11 14.76 10.51
N VAL A 273 -4.07 14.14 11.18
CA VAL A 273 -3.83 13.40 12.43
C VAL A 273 -2.84 12.26 12.23
N CYS A 274 -2.96 11.49 11.14
CA CYS A 274 -2.00 10.44 10.81
C CYS A 274 -0.59 11.02 10.61
N ILE A 275 -0.45 12.12 9.87
CA ILE A 275 0.83 12.79 9.64
C ILE A 275 1.47 13.23 10.96
N VAL A 276 0.70 13.87 11.84
CA VAL A 276 1.18 14.31 13.17
C VAL A 276 1.67 13.12 14.00
N ILE A 277 0.92 12.01 14.03
CA ILE A 277 1.35 10.79 14.74
C ILE A 277 2.64 10.23 14.14
N LEU A 278 2.73 10.16 12.80
CA LEU A 278 3.91 9.64 12.11
C LEU A 278 5.17 10.49 12.36
N LEU A 279 5.00 11.80 12.48
CA LEU A 279 6.03 12.78 12.85
C LEU A 279 6.47 12.63 14.30
N LEU A 280 5.53 12.51 15.24
CA LEU A 280 5.86 12.30 16.66
C LEU A 280 6.66 11.01 16.84
N VAL A 281 6.27 9.92 16.17
CA VAL A 281 7.04 8.67 16.24
C VAL A 281 8.40 8.81 15.54
N GLN A 282 8.52 9.64 14.50
CA GLN A 282 9.83 9.93 13.89
C GLN A 282 10.79 10.60 14.87
N LEU A 283 10.28 11.60 15.58
CA LEU A 283 10.97 12.38 16.59
C LEU A 283 11.55 11.51 17.70
N PHE A 284 10.74 10.62 18.25
CA PHE A 284 11.18 9.68 19.28
C PHE A 284 12.29 8.76 18.77
N ARG A 285 12.23 8.31 17.51
CA ARG A 285 13.23 7.41 16.92
C ARG A 285 14.58 8.09 16.69
N GLN A 286 14.59 9.37 16.33
CA GLN A 286 15.82 10.13 16.08
C GLN A 286 16.39 10.76 17.37
N SER A 287 15.97 10.27 18.55
CA SER A 287 16.40 10.79 19.86
C SER A 287 16.26 12.32 19.99
N GLY A 288 15.25 12.91 19.35
CA GLY A 288 15.04 14.36 19.36
C GLY A 288 16.05 15.17 18.55
N VAL A 289 17.01 14.52 17.88
CA VAL A 289 17.92 15.17 16.93
C VAL A 289 17.18 15.31 15.60
N PHE A 290 16.22 16.24 15.54
CA PHE A 290 16.08 16.95 14.29
C PHE A 290 17.43 17.66 14.10
N LEU A 291 18.09 17.42 12.97
CA LEU A 291 18.91 18.47 12.39
C LEU A 291 17.92 19.59 12.05
N LEU A 292 17.61 20.42 13.05
CA LEU A 292 16.86 21.67 12.94
C LEU A 292 17.61 22.69 12.07
N ASP A 293 18.75 22.32 11.49
CA ASP A 293 19.45 23.06 10.43
C ASP A 293 18.68 23.06 9.09
N ASP A 294 17.63 22.25 8.92
CA ASP A 294 16.75 22.37 7.76
C ASP A 294 15.65 23.42 8.06
N ASN A 295 15.70 24.58 7.39
CA ASN A 295 14.75 25.70 7.53
C ASN A 295 13.28 25.36 7.15
N ARG A 296 12.99 24.10 6.83
CA ARG A 296 11.67 23.64 6.39
C ARG A 296 10.72 23.50 7.57
N SER A 297 9.44 23.81 7.34
CA SER A 297 8.38 23.50 8.30
C SER A 297 8.32 21.99 8.60
N ILE A 298 7.85 21.61 9.78
CA ILE A 298 7.70 20.20 10.18
C ILE A 298 6.87 19.38 9.17
N PHE A 299 5.84 19.99 8.57
CA PHE A 299 5.04 19.35 7.53
C PHE A 299 5.81 19.18 6.22
N ASN A 300 6.59 20.18 5.81
CA ASN A 300 7.47 20.08 4.65
C ASN A 300 8.51 18.98 4.88
N TYR A 301 9.15 18.96 6.05
CA TYR A 301 10.09 17.90 6.40
C TYR A 301 9.45 16.50 6.33
N PHE A 302 8.20 16.32 6.81
CA PHE A 302 7.50 15.04 6.70
C PHE A 302 7.41 14.57 5.24
N PHE A 303 6.87 15.42 4.36
CA PHE A 303 6.68 15.08 2.96
C PHE A 303 8.01 14.89 2.23
N TYR A 304 9.01 15.72 2.53
CA TYR A 304 10.38 15.52 2.07
C TYR A 304 10.88 14.14 2.50
N ALA A 305 10.80 13.77 3.78
CA ALA A 305 11.27 12.47 4.25
C ALA A 305 10.51 11.28 3.63
N GLN A 306 9.19 11.40 3.46
CA GLN A 306 8.38 10.35 2.83
C GLN A 306 8.61 10.23 1.32
N SER A 307 9.04 11.29 0.64
CA SER A 307 9.28 11.28 -0.81
C SER A 307 10.58 10.59 -1.25
N THR A 308 11.30 9.96 -0.33
CA THR A 308 12.50 9.16 -0.63
C THR A 308 12.25 8.10 -1.71
N ASN A 309 11.03 7.57 -1.80
CA ASN A 309 10.63 6.59 -2.80
C ASN A 309 10.60 7.12 -4.25
N PHE A 310 10.43 8.42 -4.44
CA PHE A 310 10.57 9.07 -5.76
C PHE A 310 11.99 8.89 -6.31
N TYR A 311 12.99 8.99 -5.43
CA TYR A 311 14.42 8.97 -5.79
C TYR A 311 15.00 7.58 -6.03
N ILE A 312 14.23 6.50 -5.85
CA ILE A 312 14.71 5.13 -6.13
C ILE A 312 14.95 4.91 -7.62
N LEU A 313 14.11 5.45 -8.51
CA LEU A 313 14.31 5.33 -9.96
C LEU A 313 15.52 6.17 -10.45
N PRO A 314 15.73 7.41 -10.01
CA PRO A 314 16.98 8.13 -10.27
C PRO A 314 18.22 7.36 -9.79
N LEU A 315 18.18 6.73 -8.61
CA LEU A 315 19.30 5.94 -8.10
C LEU A 315 19.58 4.67 -8.90
N LEU A 316 18.52 3.98 -9.36
CA LEU A 316 18.65 2.83 -10.27
C LEU A 316 19.44 3.22 -11.52
N GLN A 317 19.14 4.39 -12.10
CA GLN A 317 19.85 4.93 -13.26
C GLN A 317 21.27 5.41 -12.91
N TYR A 318 21.43 6.11 -11.77
CA TYR A 318 22.71 6.65 -11.32
C TYR A 318 23.78 5.56 -11.16
N TYR A 319 23.40 4.43 -10.55
CA TYR A 319 24.30 3.28 -10.38
C TYR A 319 24.27 2.30 -11.55
N ASN A 320 23.46 2.57 -12.58
CA ASN A 320 23.22 1.66 -13.71
C ASN A 320 22.96 0.22 -13.24
N LEU A 321 22.05 0.07 -12.27
CA LEU A 321 21.75 -1.24 -11.68
C LEU A 321 21.03 -2.11 -12.70
N GLN A 322 21.62 -3.27 -12.97
CA GLN A 322 21.03 -4.29 -13.84
C GLN A 322 20.83 -5.57 -13.03
N SER A 323 19.78 -6.31 -13.37
CA SER A 323 19.47 -7.60 -12.77
C SER A 323 19.16 -8.63 -13.86
N ASP A 324 19.62 -9.87 -13.66
CA ASP A 324 19.34 -10.97 -14.59
C ASP A 324 17.84 -11.27 -14.70
N ILE A 325 17.11 -11.00 -13.61
CA ILE A 325 15.66 -11.12 -13.51
C ILE A 325 15.12 -9.75 -13.13
N PRO A 326 14.18 -9.18 -13.89
CA PRO A 326 13.63 -7.86 -13.61
C PRO A 326 13.21 -7.71 -12.15
N PHE A 327 13.56 -6.57 -11.56
CA PHE A 327 13.42 -6.34 -10.11
C PHE A 327 11.99 -6.56 -9.59
N VAL A 328 10.98 -6.39 -10.44
CA VAL A 328 9.56 -6.66 -10.12
C VAL A 328 9.30 -8.11 -9.70
N PHE A 329 10.06 -9.07 -10.24
CA PHE A 329 9.90 -10.50 -9.98
C PHE A 329 10.84 -11.01 -8.89
N ALA A 330 11.80 -10.21 -8.45
CA ALA A 330 12.71 -10.59 -7.36
C ALA A 330 12.02 -11.06 -6.07
N PRO A 331 10.86 -10.50 -5.64
CA PRO A 331 10.14 -11.02 -4.48
C PRO A 331 9.57 -12.44 -4.65
N ILE A 332 9.48 -12.95 -5.88
CA ILE A 332 9.09 -14.33 -6.17
C ILE A 332 10.30 -15.23 -5.84
N PHE A 333 11.46 -14.93 -6.43
CA PHE A 333 12.63 -15.81 -6.27
C PHE A 333 13.27 -15.72 -4.88
N ASN A 334 13.11 -14.60 -4.18
CA ASN A 334 13.59 -14.40 -2.81
C ASN A 334 12.46 -14.67 -1.80
N LEU A 335 12.27 -15.94 -1.44
CA LEU A 335 11.27 -16.36 -0.44
C LEU A 335 11.49 -15.71 0.92
N ASP A 336 12.75 -15.39 1.25
CA ASP A 336 13.10 -14.73 2.49
C ASP A 336 13.28 -13.21 2.27
N THR A 337 12.16 -12.53 1.98
CA THR A 337 12.14 -11.06 1.80
C THR A 337 12.52 -10.26 3.07
N GLY A 338 12.69 -10.96 4.20
CA GLY A 338 13.24 -10.42 5.45
C GLY A 338 14.71 -10.76 5.68
N TYR A 339 15.31 -11.64 4.88
CA TYR A 339 16.73 -11.98 5.00
C TYR A 339 17.57 -10.85 4.42
N TYR A 340 18.14 -10.10 5.34
CA TYR A 340 19.21 -9.18 5.09
C TYR A 340 20.50 -10.00 4.84
N ASP A 341 20.91 -10.17 3.59
CA ASP A 341 22.22 -10.73 3.29
C ASP A 341 23.29 -9.63 3.37
N ALA A 342 24.03 -9.62 4.48
CA ALA A 342 25.10 -8.66 4.74
C ALA A 342 26.27 -8.73 3.74
N ASN A 343 26.34 -9.82 2.96
CA ASN A 343 27.51 -10.20 2.18
C ASN A 343 27.30 -10.15 0.67
N GLY A 344 26.09 -9.91 0.16
CA GLY A 344 25.79 -9.95 -1.27
C GLY A 344 24.78 -8.92 -1.75
N MET A 345 24.87 -8.53 -3.02
CA MET A 345 23.78 -7.80 -3.68
C MET A 345 22.55 -8.70 -3.75
N SER A 346 21.54 -8.37 -2.95
CA SER A 346 20.22 -8.99 -3.05
C SER A 346 19.55 -8.56 -4.35
N ASN A 347 18.85 -9.48 -5.03
CA ASN A 347 18.05 -9.14 -6.21
C ASN A 347 16.85 -8.23 -5.88
N LEU A 348 16.61 -7.85 -4.62
CA LEU A 348 15.60 -6.87 -4.24
C LEU A 348 16.13 -5.44 -4.48
N LEU A 349 15.43 -4.66 -5.30
CA LEU A 349 15.88 -3.32 -5.71
C LEU A 349 16.23 -2.40 -4.53
N GLY A 350 15.41 -2.37 -3.47
CA GLY A 350 15.67 -1.53 -2.29
C GLY A 350 16.99 -1.89 -1.58
N ASN A 351 17.36 -3.17 -1.58
CA ASN A 351 18.61 -3.65 -1.01
C ASN A 351 19.78 -3.35 -1.96
N ALA A 352 19.62 -3.60 -3.26
CA ALA A 352 20.63 -3.30 -4.26
C ALA A 352 21.01 -1.80 -4.24
N VAL A 353 20.01 -0.91 -4.19
CA VAL A 353 20.25 0.54 -4.08
C VAL A 353 20.94 0.89 -2.76
N ALA A 354 20.45 0.38 -1.62
CA ALA A 354 21.05 0.69 -0.32
C ALA A 354 22.52 0.22 -0.20
N TYR A 355 22.82 -0.99 -0.69
CA TYR A 355 24.17 -1.54 -0.75
C TYR A 355 25.13 -0.65 -1.55
N ASN A 356 24.67 -0.14 -2.71
CA ASN A 356 25.50 0.72 -3.57
C ASN A 356 25.69 2.13 -3.01
N ILE A 357 24.79 2.63 -2.15
CA ILE A 357 24.97 3.92 -1.46
C ILE A 357 26.01 3.80 -0.34
N SER A 358 25.88 2.78 0.51
CA SER A 358 26.82 2.53 1.60
C SER A 358 26.77 1.07 2.02
N VAL A 359 27.86 0.34 1.74
CA VAL A 359 28.01 -1.07 2.15
C VAL A 359 28.02 -1.19 3.66
N GLU A 360 28.71 -0.30 4.37
CA GLU A 360 28.79 -0.29 5.83
C GLU A 360 27.42 0.01 6.46
N GLY A 361 26.75 1.07 6.00
CA GLY A 361 25.41 1.40 6.50
C GLY A 361 24.40 0.29 6.18
N PHE A 362 24.48 -0.30 4.99
CA PHE A 362 23.66 -1.47 4.66
C PHE A 362 23.91 -2.58 5.69
N ARG A 363 25.16 -2.94 5.98
CA ARG A 363 25.57 -3.98 6.96
C ARG A 363 25.06 -3.73 8.38
N GLU A 364 24.92 -2.48 8.76
CA GLU A 364 24.34 -2.06 10.04
C GLU A 364 22.79 -2.11 10.07
N GLY A 365 22.16 -2.51 8.96
CA GLY A 365 20.71 -2.62 8.82
C GLY A 365 20.03 -1.35 8.27
N HIS A 366 20.79 -0.40 7.72
CA HIS A 366 20.20 0.71 6.97
C HIS A 366 19.70 0.21 5.62
N GLY A 367 18.38 0.28 5.42
CA GLY A 367 17.73 -0.09 4.17
C GLY A 367 16.93 1.06 3.57
N LEU A 368 16.87 1.09 2.25
CA LEU A 368 15.90 1.89 1.50
C LEU A 368 14.71 1.01 1.09
N GLY A 369 13.54 1.64 1.00
CA GLY A 369 12.38 0.96 0.42
C GLY A 369 12.57 0.76 -1.08
N SER A 370 11.93 -0.27 -1.64
CA SER A 370 11.80 -0.40 -3.09
C SER A 370 10.80 0.61 -3.67
N SER A 371 10.70 0.71 -4.99
CA SER A 371 9.70 1.53 -5.68
C SER A 371 9.12 0.72 -6.85
N PHE A 372 7.82 0.44 -6.80
CA PHE A 372 7.15 -0.26 -7.90
C PHE A 372 7.27 0.50 -9.24
N ILE A 373 7.46 1.83 -9.20
CA ILE A 373 7.71 2.64 -10.40
C ILE A 373 9.06 2.26 -11.02
N ALA A 374 10.10 2.16 -10.19
CA ALA A 374 11.43 1.77 -10.64
C ALA A 374 11.45 0.32 -11.14
N GLU A 375 10.77 -0.59 -10.43
CA GLU A 375 10.65 -2.00 -10.82
C GLU A 375 9.89 -2.19 -12.15
N LEU A 376 8.85 -1.40 -12.41
CA LEU A 376 8.13 -1.44 -13.68
C LEU A 376 8.92 -0.77 -14.82
N TYR A 377 9.66 0.30 -14.52
CA TYR A 377 10.55 0.95 -15.48
C TYR A 377 11.62 -0.02 -16.00
N ASP A 378 12.21 -0.83 -15.11
CA ASP A 378 13.19 -1.87 -15.45
C ASP A 378 12.68 -2.89 -16.48
N MET A 379 11.36 -3.12 -16.54
CA MET A 379 10.74 -3.97 -17.56
C MET A 379 10.61 -3.30 -18.94
N GLY A 380 10.84 -1.99 -19.03
CA GLY A 380 10.63 -1.19 -20.23
C GLY A 380 9.21 -0.63 -20.39
N LEU A 381 9.08 0.38 -21.25
CA LEU A 381 7.90 1.24 -21.39
C LEU A 381 6.59 0.47 -21.70
N VAL A 382 6.66 -0.54 -22.57
CA VAL A 382 5.49 -1.35 -22.96
C VAL A 382 4.94 -2.12 -21.76
N PHE A 383 5.81 -2.85 -21.06
CA PHE A 383 5.42 -3.63 -19.89
C PHE A 383 5.00 -2.73 -18.73
N MET A 384 5.70 -1.62 -18.48
CA MET A 384 5.31 -0.61 -17.49
C MET A 384 3.86 -0.15 -17.70
N SER A 385 3.48 0.15 -18.94
CA SER A 385 2.12 0.59 -19.29
C SER A 385 1.10 -0.54 -19.09
N VAL A 386 1.37 -1.73 -19.63
CA VAL A 386 0.45 -2.88 -19.58
C VAL A 386 0.21 -3.35 -18.14
N PHE A 387 1.27 -3.54 -17.35
CA PHE A 387 1.15 -3.96 -15.94
C PHE A 387 0.41 -2.92 -15.10
N SER A 388 0.62 -1.62 -15.36
CA SER A 388 -0.11 -0.55 -14.69
C SER A 388 -1.61 -0.59 -14.99
N ILE A 389 -1.99 -0.83 -16.25
CA ILE A 389 -3.42 -1.00 -16.64
C ILE A 389 -4.01 -2.23 -15.93
N ILE A 390 -3.30 -3.36 -15.91
CA ILE A 390 -3.75 -4.60 -15.25
C ILE A 390 -3.95 -4.35 -13.74
N LEU A 391 -3.00 -3.70 -13.09
CA LEU A 391 -3.07 -3.37 -11.67
C LEU A 391 -4.26 -2.46 -11.37
N GLY A 392 -4.44 -1.40 -12.15
CA GLY A 392 -5.60 -0.51 -12.05
C GLY A 392 -6.93 -1.26 -12.20
N TYR A 393 -7.02 -2.14 -13.20
CA TYR A 393 -8.19 -2.97 -13.42
C TYR A 393 -8.47 -3.89 -12.23
N PHE A 394 -7.43 -4.53 -11.68
CA PHE A 394 -7.55 -5.41 -10.51
C PHE A 394 -8.08 -4.66 -9.28
N ILE A 395 -7.57 -3.44 -9.01
CA ILE A 395 -8.04 -2.62 -7.88
C ILE A 395 -9.55 -2.36 -8.00
N GLY A 396 -10.02 -1.91 -9.17
CA GLY A 396 -11.44 -1.63 -9.37
C GLY A 396 -12.32 -2.89 -9.43
N TRP A 397 -11.81 -3.99 -9.98
CA TRP A 397 -12.47 -5.30 -9.97
C TRP A 397 -12.64 -5.82 -8.53
N PHE A 398 -11.59 -5.76 -7.72
CA PHE A 398 -11.59 -6.25 -6.35
C PHE A 398 -12.59 -5.48 -5.49
N GLU A 399 -12.59 -4.15 -5.57
CA GLU A 399 -13.50 -3.26 -4.85
C GLU A 399 -14.99 -3.61 -5.14
N ARG A 400 -15.32 -4.11 -6.33
CA ARG A 400 -16.67 -4.58 -6.68
C ARG A 400 -16.96 -5.98 -6.17
N LYS A 401 -16.00 -6.89 -6.29
CA LYS A 401 -16.19 -8.32 -6.00
C LYS A 401 -16.10 -8.66 -4.52
N VAL A 402 -15.44 -7.82 -3.71
CA VAL A 402 -15.24 -8.07 -2.28
C VAL A 402 -16.55 -8.23 -1.49
N THR A 403 -17.65 -7.60 -1.94
CA THR A 403 -18.96 -7.72 -1.28
C THR A 403 -19.71 -9.01 -1.64
N GLN A 404 -19.23 -9.77 -2.63
CA GLN A 404 -19.90 -10.95 -3.18
C GLN A 404 -19.26 -12.26 -2.72
N ASN A 405 -18.00 -12.24 -2.27
CA ASN A 405 -17.28 -13.46 -1.86
C ASN A 405 -16.55 -13.27 -0.52
N ARG A 406 -16.76 -14.22 0.41
CA ARG A 406 -16.12 -14.24 1.74
C ARG A 406 -14.61 -14.43 1.69
N THR A 407 -14.10 -15.21 0.74
CA THR A 407 -12.66 -15.36 0.55
C THR A 407 -12.02 -14.00 0.27
N TYR A 408 -12.66 -13.17 -0.56
CA TYR A 408 -12.20 -11.80 -0.84
C TYR A 408 -12.26 -10.90 0.40
N LEU A 409 -13.24 -11.07 1.29
CA LEU A 409 -13.25 -10.37 2.58
C LEU A 409 -12.07 -10.76 3.46
N ILE A 410 -11.72 -12.04 3.55
CA ILE A 410 -10.59 -12.51 4.37
C ILE A 410 -9.29 -11.92 3.86
N VAL A 411 -9.08 -11.87 2.54
CA VAL A 411 -7.85 -11.31 1.95
C VAL A 411 -7.89 -9.78 1.79
N SER A 412 -9.03 -9.14 2.07
CA SER A 412 -9.22 -7.71 1.82
C SER A 412 -8.23 -6.84 2.57
N PHE A 413 -7.79 -7.24 3.77
CA PHE A 413 -6.75 -6.53 4.49
C PHE A 413 -5.48 -6.42 3.66
N TYR A 414 -4.99 -7.52 3.12
CA TYR A 414 -3.77 -7.54 2.31
C TYR A 414 -3.92 -6.75 1.03
N VAL A 415 -5.04 -6.90 0.33
CA VAL A 415 -5.27 -6.16 -0.92
C VAL A 415 -5.32 -4.66 -0.66
N ILE A 416 -6.15 -4.20 0.29
CA ILE A 416 -6.36 -2.77 0.55
C ILE A 416 -5.12 -2.11 1.14
N THR A 417 -4.41 -2.78 2.06
CA THR A 417 -3.16 -2.23 2.61
C THR A 417 -2.05 -2.18 1.57
N ASN A 418 -1.95 -3.17 0.68
CA ASN A 418 -1.03 -3.09 -0.46
C ASN A 418 -1.44 -1.98 -1.43
N CYS A 419 -2.72 -1.76 -1.75
CA CYS A 419 -3.13 -0.63 -2.59
C CYS A 419 -2.63 0.73 -2.06
N ILE A 420 -2.67 0.95 -0.74
CA ILE A 420 -2.15 2.19 -0.13
C ILE A 420 -0.62 2.23 -0.19
N TYR A 421 0.04 1.10 0.01
CA TYR A 421 1.48 1.04 0.24
C TYR A 421 2.32 0.72 -1.00
N ILE A 422 1.70 0.33 -2.12
CA ILE A 422 2.37 -0.09 -3.36
C ILE A 422 3.26 1.01 -3.92
N SER A 423 2.88 2.27 -3.79
CA SER A 423 3.70 3.41 -4.21
C SER A 423 5.00 3.59 -3.42
N ARG A 424 5.16 2.88 -2.29
CA ARG A 424 6.37 2.84 -1.48
C ARG A 424 7.05 1.47 -1.45
N SER A 425 6.44 0.45 -2.04
CA SER A 425 6.94 -0.92 -1.91
C SER A 425 7.15 -1.56 -3.28
N SER A 426 7.66 -2.78 -3.25
CA SER A 426 7.73 -3.62 -4.44
C SER A 426 6.33 -4.06 -4.86
N LEU A 427 6.11 -4.19 -6.16
CA LEU A 427 4.82 -4.57 -6.74
C LEU A 427 4.33 -5.92 -6.20
N LEU A 428 5.21 -6.92 -6.17
CA LEU A 428 4.88 -8.31 -5.82
C LEU A 428 5.34 -8.69 -4.40
N ARG A 429 5.55 -7.69 -3.54
CA ARG A 429 5.98 -7.95 -2.17
C ARG A 429 5.01 -8.88 -1.45
N ASN A 430 5.55 -9.93 -0.82
CA ASN A 430 4.79 -10.90 -0.03
C ASN A 430 3.67 -11.61 -0.82
N ILE A 431 3.84 -11.80 -2.14
CA ILE A 431 2.85 -12.52 -2.97
C ILE A 431 2.53 -13.93 -2.44
N TYR A 432 3.51 -14.60 -1.82
CA TYR A 432 3.34 -15.89 -1.16
C TYR A 432 2.37 -15.85 0.01
N MET A 433 2.44 -14.81 0.85
CA MET A 433 1.50 -14.64 1.97
C MET A 433 0.08 -14.44 1.46
N PHE A 434 -0.08 -13.71 0.35
CA PHE A 434 -1.37 -13.54 -0.29
C PHE A 434 -1.95 -14.89 -0.77
N LEU A 435 -1.15 -15.70 -1.47
CA LEU A 435 -1.55 -17.04 -1.92
C LEU A 435 -1.86 -17.98 -0.75
N PHE A 436 -1.01 -17.99 0.27
CA PHE A 436 -1.19 -18.80 1.47
C PHE A 436 -2.51 -18.47 2.18
N ILE A 437 -2.84 -17.18 2.32
CA ILE A 437 -4.08 -16.76 2.98
C ILE A 437 -5.30 -17.08 2.12
N ILE A 438 -5.22 -16.98 0.79
CA ILE A 438 -6.29 -17.44 -0.10
C ILE A 438 -6.55 -18.93 0.10
N LEU A 439 -5.50 -19.75 0.08
CA LEU A 439 -5.60 -21.20 0.27
C LEU A 439 -6.17 -21.52 1.65
N PHE A 440 -5.64 -20.89 2.70
CA PHE A 440 -6.09 -21.11 4.07
C PHE A 440 -7.55 -20.66 4.27
N ALA A 441 -7.94 -19.52 3.72
CA ALA A 441 -9.32 -19.06 3.69
C ALA A 441 -10.24 -20.05 2.96
N ALA A 442 -9.82 -20.56 1.80
CA ALA A 442 -10.60 -21.54 1.03
C ALA A 442 -10.79 -22.86 1.79
N ILE A 443 -9.77 -23.33 2.51
CA ILE A 443 -9.84 -24.52 3.36
C ILE A 443 -10.81 -24.30 4.53
N LEU A 444 -10.65 -23.19 5.26
CA LEU A 444 -11.49 -22.89 6.43
C LEU A 444 -12.97 -22.75 6.09
N LEU A 445 -13.29 -22.19 4.91
CA LEU A 445 -14.65 -22.09 4.42
C LEU A 445 -15.25 -23.45 4.04
N LYS A 446 -14.42 -24.46 3.71
CA LYS A 446 -14.87 -25.82 3.32
C LYS A 446 -15.01 -26.80 4.48
N ILE A 447 -14.30 -26.61 5.60
CA ILE A 447 -14.40 -27.50 6.77
C ILE A 447 -15.86 -27.51 7.26
N LYS A 448 -16.53 -28.68 7.31
CA LYS A 448 -17.86 -28.85 7.94
C LYS A 448 -17.69 -29.28 9.41
N TYR A 449 -18.57 -28.82 10.29
CA TYR A 449 -18.53 -29.00 11.76
C TYR A 449 -18.27 -30.45 12.23
N PRO A 450 -17.60 -30.63 13.39
CA PRO A 450 -17.77 -31.81 14.26
C PRO A 450 -18.84 -31.64 15.36
N PHE A 451 -19.46 -30.46 15.53
CA PHE A 451 -20.51 -30.21 16.54
C PHE A 451 -21.84 -29.82 15.88
N LYS A 452 -22.95 -30.45 16.31
CA LYS A 452 -24.31 -30.35 15.74
C LYS A 452 -24.71 -28.90 15.38
N ALA A 453 -24.90 -28.65 14.09
CA ALA A 453 -25.41 -27.39 13.56
C ALA A 453 -26.93 -27.44 13.34
N ASN A 454 -27.64 -26.37 13.70
CA ASN A 454 -29.04 -26.16 13.35
C ASN A 454 -29.22 -26.01 11.83
N ARG A 455 -30.26 -26.65 11.28
CA ARG A 455 -30.48 -26.94 9.85
C ARG A 455 -30.63 -25.76 8.88
N ASN A 456 -30.51 -24.49 9.30
CA ASN A 456 -30.88 -23.35 8.45
C ASN A 456 -29.72 -22.68 7.68
N GLU A 457 -28.48 -23.18 7.74
CA GLU A 457 -27.32 -22.53 7.09
C GLU A 457 -27.00 -22.98 5.64
N TYR A 458 -27.77 -23.88 5.03
CA TYR A 458 -27.31 -24.59 3.81
C TYR A 458 -27.84 -24.12 2.45
N THR A 459 -28.59 -23.02 2.33
CA THR A 459 -29.25 -22.67 1.05
C THR A 459 -28.52 -21.67 0.14
N ALA A 460 -27.25 -21.31 0.40
CA ALA A 460 -26.56 -20.31 -0.42
C ALA A 460 -25.11 -20.65 -0.81
N CYS A 461 -24.85 -21.91 -1.17
CA CYS A 461 -23.60 -22.32 -1.81
C CYS A 461 -23.87 -23.27 -2.97
N VAL A 462 -24.25 -22.71 -4.12
CA VAL A 462 -23.94 -23.23 -5.46
C VAL A 462 -23.54 -22.03 -6.31
#